data_AF-A0AAW1Q607-F1
#
_entry.id   AF-A0AAW1Q607-F1
#
_cell.length_a   1.000
_cell.length_b   1.000
_cell.length_c   1.000
_cell.angle_alpha   90.00
_cell.angle_beta   90.00
_cell.angle_gamma   90.00
#
_symmetry.space_group_name_H-M   'P 1'
#
loop_
_entity.id
_entity.type
_entity.pdbx_description
1 polymer ?
#
loop_
_entity_poly.entity_id
_entity_poly.type
_entity_poly.pdbx_seq_one_letter_code
_entity_poly.pdbx_strand_id
1 'polypeptide(L)'
;MTVELGLRKALIRHYRCRSGGQEAETEINSATVDKRVAHAHNNSVAIILESGVIFHSVFIGIGLGISQEAAVIRPLMIALMFHQAFEGLALGTVFVKAGFSTVKYGLAAAAFALITPVGVAIGMVSKYNEAGSTELGVEGAFNAISSGILIYNGLVDLVLPSFSDEQLPERPIMQVLGLGFMFAGFALMALLAKWA
;
A
#
# COMPACT_ATOMS: atom_id res chain seq x y z
N MET A 1 -60.92 -34.59 2.30
CA MET A 1 -60.50 -33.24 2.77
C MET A 1 -59.13 -33.25 3.48
N THR A 2 -58.77 -34.29 4.23
CA THR A 2 -57.49 -34.38 4.97
C THR A 2 -56.24 -34.61 4.10
N VAL A 3 -56.35 -35.37 3.00
CA VAL A 3 -55.22 -35.68 2.11
C VAL A 3 -54.72 -34.45 1.35
N GLU A 4 -55.63 -33.61 0.84
CA GLU A 4 -55.28 -32.41 0.07
C GLU A 4 -54.59 -31.34 0.95
N LEU A 5 -54.99 -31.25 2.21
CA LEU A 5 -54.37 -30.37 3.20
C LEU A 5 -52.93 -30.81 3.54
N GLY A 6 -52.69 -32.12 3.60
CA GLY A 6 -51.36 -32.68 3.82
C GLY A 6 -50.41 -32.40 2.65
N LEU A 7 -50.91 -32.54 1.41
CA LEU A 7 -50.12 -32.28 0.20
C LEU A 7 -49.74 -30.81 0.06
N ARG A 8 -50.65 -29.87 0.35
CA ARG A 8 -50.36 -28.42 0.32
C ARG A 8 -49.30 -28.03 1.35
N LYS A 9 -49.35 -28.57 2.57
CA LYS A 9 -48.32 -28.30 3.60
C LYS A 9 -46.95 -28.85 3.20
N ALA A 10 -46.91 -30.03 2.59
CA ALA A 10 -45.67 -30.62 2.07
C ALA A 10 -45.07 -29.79 0.93
N LEU A 11 -45.90 -29.34 -0.03
CA LEU A 11 -45.47 -28.46 -1.12
C LEU A 11 -44.94 -27.12 -0.63
N ILE A 12 -45.64 -26.46 0.30
CA ILE A 12 -45.19 -25.18 0.88
C ILE A 12 -43.86 -25.35 1.63
N ARG A 13 -43.70 -26.45 2.38
CA ARG A 13 -42.44 -26.77 3.07
C ARG A 13 -41.30 -27.02 2.07
N HIS A 14 -41.55 -27.75 0.99
CA HIS A 14 -40.56 -28.03 -0.05
C HIS A 14 -40.16 -26.77 -0.83
N TYR A 15 -41.12 -25.88 -1.13
CA TYR A 15 -40.86 -24.60 -1.78
C TYR A 15 -40.04 -23.66 -0.89
N ARG A 16 -40.35 -23.60 0.40
CA ARG A 16 -39.61 -22.78 1.38
C ARG A 16 -38.18 -23.28 1.59
N CYS A 17 -37.98 -24.59 1.64
CA CYS A 17 -36.63 -25.19 1.72
C CYS A 17 -35.81 -24.92 0.46
N ARG A 18 -36.42 -24.99 -0.73
CA ARG A 18 -35.76 -24.67 -2.01
C ARG A 18 -35.43 -23.17 -2.14
N SER A 19 -36.33 -22.28 -1.73
CA SER A 19 -36.11 -20.83 -1.72
C SER A 19 -34.97 -20.44 -0.77
N GLY A 20 -34.98 -20.96 0.46
CA GLY A 20 -33.90 -20.70 1.42
C GLY A 20 -32.55 -21.28 0.98
N GLY A 21 -32.55 -22.41 0.25
CA GLY A 21 -31.34 -22.96 -0.37
C GLY A 21 -30.77 -22.04 -1.46
N GLN A 22 -31.63 -21.48 -2.32
CA GLN A 22 -31.20 -20.55 -3.37
C GLN A 22 -30.71 -19.21 -2.81
N GLU A 23 -31.34 -18.68 -1.76
CA GLU A 23 -30.87 -17.47 -1.08
C GLU A 23 -29.49 -17.68 -0.43
N ALA A 24 -29.31 -18.78 0.30
CA ALA A 24 -28.02 -19.11 0.90
C ALA A 24 -26.92 -19.35 -0.14
N GLU A 25 -27.23 -20.03 -1.25
CA GLU A 25 -26.27 -20.24 -2.34
C GLU A 25 -25.90 -18.92 -3.04
N THR A 26 -26.87 -18.01 -3.20
CA THR A 26 -26.64 -16.67 -3.78
C THR A 26 -25.77 -15.82 -2.86
N GLU A 27 -26.01 -15.85 -1.54
CA GLU A 27 -25.22 -15.12 -0.54
C GLU A 27 -23.78 -15.66 -0.43
N ILE A 28 -23.60 -16.98 -0.48
CA ILE A 28 -22.26 -17.59 -0.53
C ILE A 28 -21.53 -17.20 -1.82
N ASN A 29 -22.24 -17.21 -2.96
CA ASN A 29 -21.65 -16.81 -4.24
C ASN A 29 -21.29 -15.31 -4.25
N SER A 30 -22.11 -14.42 -3.70
CA SER A 30 -21.76 -12.99 -3.61
C SER A 30 -20.57 -12.77 -2.68
N ALA A 31 -20.60 -13.34 -1.48
CA ALA A 31 -19.51 -13.18 -0.51
C ALA A 31 -18.17 -13.76 -1.01
N THR A 32 -18.20 -14.83 -1.81
CA THR A 32 -16.98 -15.37 -2.43
C THR A 32 -16.46 -14.51 -3.58
N VAL A 33 -17.34 -13.90 -4.38
CA VAL A 33 -16.97 -12.93 -5.41
C VAL A 33 -16.37 -11.68 -4.77
N ASP A 34 -16.98 -11.12 -3.74
CA ASP A 34 -16.50 -9.92 -3.04
C ASP A 34 -15.10 -10.13 -2.44
N LYS A 35 -14.87 -11.28 -1.82
CA LYS A 35 -13.53 -11.66 -1.30
C LYS A 35 -12.49 -11.75 -2.41
N ARG A 36 -12.85 -12.28 -3.59
CA ARG A 36 -11.92 -12.37 -4.73
C ARG A 36 -11.60 -10.99 -5.30
N VAL A 37 -12.59 -10.12 -5.42
CA VAL A 37 -12.40 -8.73 -5.89
C VAL A 37 -11.52 -7.95 -4.92
N ALA A 38 -11.80 -8.03 -3.62
CA ALA A 38 -11.00 -7.37 -2.59
C ALA A 38 -9.54 -7.87 -2.58
N HIS A 39 -9.33 -9.19 -2.71
CA HIS A 39 -7.99 -9.75 -2.79
C HIS A 39 -7.24 -9.31 -4.06
N ALA A 40 -7.91 -9.29 -5.21
CA ALA A 40 -7.33 -8.83 -6.46
C ALA A 40 -6.97 -7.33 -6.40
N HIS A 41 -7.82 -6.51 -5.79
CA HIS A 41 -7.56 -5.09 -5.54
C HIS A 41 -6.34 -4.90 -4.64
N ASN A 42 -6.30 -5.55 -3.46
CA ASN A 42 -5.17 -5.44 -2.54
C ASN A 42 -3.84 -5.88 -3.17
N ASN A 43 -3.86 -6.96 -3.97
CA ASN A 43 -2.67 -7.40 -4.68
C ASN A 43 -2.22 -6.40 -5.76
N SER A 44 -3.16 -5.74 -6.45
CA SER A 44 -2.84 -4.69 -7.42
C SER A 44 -2.22 -3.48 -6.73
N VAL A 45 -2.83 -3.01 -5.63
CA VAL A 45 -2.29 -1.93 -4.79
C VAL A 45 -0.88 -2.26 -4.32
N ALA A 46 -0.64 -3.47 -3.82
CA ALA A 46 0.68 -3.87 -3.35
C ALA A 46 1.75 -3.81 -4.44
N ILE A 47 1.45 -4.32 -5.64
CA ILE A 47 2.40 -4.31 -6.76
C ILE A 47 2.66 -2.88 -7.25
N ILE A 48 1.62 -2.06 -7.38
CA ILE A 48 1.75 -0.67 -7.83
C ILE A 48 2.56 0.13 -6.80
N LEU A 49 2.24 -0.01 -5.51
CA LEU A 49 2.94 0.66 -4.42
C LEU A 49 4.41 0.23 -4.35
N GLU A 50 4.69 -1.07 -4.41
CA GLU A 50 6.06 -1.61 -4.44
C GLU A 50 6.85 -1.05 -5.62
N SER A 51 6.26 -1.01 -6.82
CA SER A 51 6.91 -0.44 -7.99
C SER A 51 7.20 1.05 -7.85
N GLY A 52 6.24 1.83 -7.33
CA GLY A 52 6.42 3.27 -7.08
C GLY A 52 7.55 3.54 -6.11
N VAL A 53 7.60 2.80 -4.99
CA VAL A 53 8.67 2.93 -4.01
C VAL A 53 10.03 2.56 -4.62
N ILE A 54 10.12 1.47 -5.40
CA ILE A 54 11.37 1.10 -6.10
C ILE A 54 11.89 2.25 -6.98
N PHE A 55 11.02 2.84 -7.80
CA PHE A 55 11.42 3.97 -8.65
C PHE A 55 11.80 5.20 -7.82
N HIS A 56 11.03 5.54 -6.79
CA HIS A 56 11.32 6.70 -5.95
C HIS A 56 12.67 6.54 -5.23
N SER A 57 12.89 5.38 -4.61
CA SER A 57 14.07 5.07 -3.82
C SER A 57 15.35 4.97 -4.67
N VAL A 58 15.27 4.52 -5.93
CA VAL A 58 16.48 4.45 -6.79
C VAL A 58 17.01 5.85 -7.12
N PHE A 59 16.13 6.80 -7.44
CA PHE A 59 16.53 8.17 -7.77
C PHE A 59 17.03 8.93 -6.53
N ILE A 60 16.38 8.76 -5.37
CA ILE A 60 16.89 9.29 -4.10
C ILE A 60 18.30 8.75 -3.81
N GLY A 61 18.51 7.43 -4.01
CA GLY A 61 19.82 6.80 -3.84
C GLY A 61 20.88 7.40 -4.77
N ILE A 62 20.54 7.60 -6.05
CA ILE A 62 21.44 8.22 -7.05
C ILE A 62 21.83 9.64 -6.62
N GLY A 63 20.87 10.48 -6.26
CA GLY A 63 21.12 11.85 -5.80
C GLY A 63 22.02 11.90 -4.55
N LEU A 64 21.80 10.99 -3.61
CA LEU A 64 22.68 10.82 -2.44
C LEU A 64 24.10 10.37 -2.84
N GLY A 65 24.25 9.45 -3.80
CA GLY A 65 25.55 8.96 -4.28
C GLY A 65 26.37 10.01 -5.04
N ILE A 66 25.72 10.98 -5.68
CA ILE A 66 26.36 12.09 -6.40
C ILE A 66 26.78 13.21 -5.44
N SER A 67 26.08 13.35 -4.31
CA SER A 67 26.35 14.41 -3.31
C SER A 67 27.79 14.37 -2.80
N GLN A 68 28.43 15.55 -2.69
CA GLN A 68 29.86 15.66 -2.33
C GLN A 68 30.10 16.25 -0.93
N GLU A 69 29.12 16.95 -0.38
CA GLU A 69 29.27 17.66 0.88
C GLU A 69 28.87 16.78 2.06
N ALA A 70 29.85 16.41 2.90
CA ALA A 70 29.59 15.63 4.11
C ALA A 70 28.62 16.33 5.09
N ALA A 71 28.54 17.66 5.05
CA ALA A 71 27.59 18.46 5.82
C ALA A 71 26.13 18.26 5.37
N VAL A 72 25.91 17.89 4.10
CA VAL A 72 24.60 17.59 3.51
C VAL A 72 24.29 16.09 3.62
N ILE A 73 25.28 15.23 3.34
CA ILE A 73 25.10 13.76 3.36
C ILE A 73 24.71 13.25 4.75
N ARG A 74 25.33 13.75 5.82
CA ARG A 74 25.12 13.22 7.19
C ARG A 74 23.67 13.44 7.68
N PRO A 75 23.10 14.66 7.64
CA PRO A 75 21.70 14.86 7.98
C PRO A 75 20.74 14.09 7.06
N LEU A 76 21.03 14.09 5.75
CA LEU A 76 20.19 13.43 4.75
C LEU A 76 20.16 11.90 4.95
N MET A 77 21.28 11.28 5.33
CA MET A 77 21.33 9.86 5.70
C MET A 77 20.45 9.55 6.91
N ILE A 78 20.50 10.36 7.96
CA ILE A 78 19.66 10.16 9.16
C ILE A 78 18.18 10.33 8.79
N ALA A 79 17.84 11.39 8.05
CA ALA A 79 16.48 11.63 7.59
C ALA A 79 15.96 10.48 6.72
N LEU A 80 16.79 9.97 5.80
CA LEU A 80 16.45 8.87 4.90
C LEU A 80 16.27 7.55 5.68
N MET A 81 17.06 7.27 6.72
CA MET A 81 16.86 6.09 7.55
C MET A 81 15.49 6.10 8.25
N PHE A 82 15.09 7.24 8.81
CA PHE A 82 13.77 7.37 9.42
C PHE A 82 12.65 7.30 8.37
N HIS A 83 12.82 7.97 7.24
CA HIS A 83 11.87 7.93 6.13
C HIS A 83 11.65 6.48 5.64
N GLN A 84 12.73 5.78 5.33
CA GLN A 84 12.71 4.39 4.87
C GLN A 84 12.12 3.44 5.92
N ALA A 85 12.31 3.72 7.22
CA ALA A 85 11.70 2.92 8.27
C ALA A 85 10.17 3.03 8.26
N PHE A 86 9.62 4.23 8.13
CA PHE A 86 8.17 4.43 8.08
C PHE A 86 7.55 3.94 6.76
N GLU A 87 8.23 4.13 5.63
CA GLU A 87 7.79 3.56 4.35
C GLU A 87 7.78 2.03 4.38
N GLY A 88 8.83 1.41 4.98
CA GLY A 88 8.91 -0.04 5.13
C GLY A 88 7.80 -0.61 6.03
N LEU A 89 7.45 0.08 7.10
CA LEU A 89 6.30 -0.28 7.95
C LEU A 89 4.98 -0.22 7.16
N ALA A 90 4.77 0.85 6.38
CA ALA A 90 3.59 1.00 5.54
C ALA A 90 3.50 -0.13 4.50
N LEU A 91 4.57 -0.38 3.73
CA LEU A 91 4.65 -1.47 2.76
C LEU A 91 4.37 -2.83 3.38
N GLY A 92 4.91 -3.09 4.58
CA GLY A 92 4.66 -4.33 5.31
C GLY A 92 3.17 -4.58 5.54
N THR A 93 2.40 -3.57 5.92
CA THR A 93 0.94 -3.71 6.10
C THR A 93 0.22 -4.02 4.79
N VAL A 94 0.69 -3.45 3.68
CA VAL A 94 0.12 -3.66 2.35
C VAL A 94 0.38 -5.07 1.84
N PHE A 95 1.60 -5.59 2.02
CA PHE A 95 1.93 -6.96 1.64
C PHE A 95 1.12 -8.00 2.42
N VAL A 96 0.87 -7.74 3.70
CA VAL A 96 0.00 -8.59 4.53
C VAL A 96 -1.45 -8.52 4.03
N LYS A 97 -2.00 -7.33 3.77
CA LYS A 97 -3.36 -7.16 3.21
C LYS A 97 -3.53 -7.81 1.83
N ALA A 98 -2.47 -7.83 1.03
CA ALA A 98 -2.42 -8.48 -0.27
C ALA A 98 -2.24 -10.01 -0.20
N GLY A 99 -2.03 -10.58 0.98
CA GLY A 99 -1.85 -12.01 1.16
C GLY A 99 -0.59 -12.56 0.48
N PHE A 100 0.50 -11.78 0.46
CA PHE A 100 1.77 -12.25 -0.11
C PHE A 100 2.25 -13.49 0.63
N SER A 101 2.66 -14.52 -0.13
CA SER A 101 3.34 -15.68 0.47
C SER A 101 4.65 -15.24 1.13
N THR A 102 5.15 -16.00 2.11
CA THR A 102 6.40 -15.65 2.82
C THR A 102 7.57 -15.40 1.87
N VAL A 103 7.65 -16.17 0.77
CA VAL A 103 8.69 -15.99 -0.25
C VAL A 103 8.50 -14.67 -1.01
N LYS A 104 7.27 -14.37 -1.45
CA LYS A 104 6.96 -13.12 -2.16
C LYS A 104 7.20 -11.90 -1.26
N TYR A 105 6.77 -11.97 0.00
CA TYR A 105 7.03 -10.95 1.00
C TYR A 105 8.53 -10.75 1.21
N GLY A 106 9.30 -11.84 1.39
CA GLY A 106 10.74 -11.78 1.58
C GLY A 106 11.48 -11.17 0.39
N LEU A 107 11.07 -11.52 -0.83
CA LEU A 107 11.65 -10.95 -2.05
C LEU A 107 11.33 -9.46 -2.19
N ALA A 108 10.08 -9.06 -1.94
CA ALA A 108 9.65 -7.66 -1.99
C ALA A 108 10.36 -6.81 -0.93
N ALA A 109 10.48 -7.32 0.30
CA ALA A 109 11.22 -6.66 1.38
C ALA A 109 12.72 -6.54 1.06
N ALA A 110 13.32 -7.57 0.45
CA ALA A 110 14.71 -7.51 -0.02
C ALA A 110 14.88 -6.48 -1.14
N ALA A 111 13.95 -6.41 -2.10
CA ALA A 111 13.98 -5.39 -3.16
C ALA A 111 13.93 -3.97 -2.57
N PHE A 112 13.03 -3.72 -1.63
CA PHE A 112 12.93 -2.44 -0.90
C PHE A 112 14.21 -2.09 -0.13
N ALA A 113 14.85 -3.06 0.52
CA ALA A 113 16.06 -2.83 1.30
C ALA A 113 17.30 -2.58 0.43
N LEU A 114 17.37 -3.20 -0.75
CA LEU A 114 18.55 -3.16 -1.62
C LEU A 114 18.52 -2.02 -2.64
N ILE A 115 17.34 -1.54 -3.04
CA ILE A 115 17.21 -0.56 -4.12
C ILE A 115 17.92 0.77 -3.81
N THR A 116 17.82 1.27 -2.57
CA THR A 116 18.47 2.53 -2.17
C THR A 116 20.01 2.41 -2.16
N PRO A 117 20.64 1.38 -1.54
CA PRO A 117 22.07 1.15 -1.69
C PRO A 117 22.54 0.96 -3.14
N VAL A 118 21.74 0.29 -3.97
CA VAL A 118 22.04 0.14 -5.41
C VAL A 118 22.03 1.51 -6.10
N GLY A 119 21.04 2.35 -5.83
CA GLY A 119 20.99 3.73 -6.33
C GLY A 119 22.22 4.54 -5.90
N VAL A 120 22.63 4.44 -4.63
CA VAL A 120 23.85 5.09 -4.12
C VAL A 120 25.10 4.62 -4.87
N ALA A 121 25.24 3.31 -5.08
CA ALA A 121 26.37 2.75 -5.83
C ALA A 121 26.39 3.26 -7.28
N ILE A 122 25.24 3.32 -7.94
CA ILE A 122 25.11 3.89 -9.29
C ILE A 122 25.50 5.37 -9.29
N GLY A 123 25.01 6.16 -8.34
CA GLY A 123 25.36 7.58 -8.21
C GLY A 123 26.85 7.81 -7.98
N MET A 124 27.48 6.98 -7.13
CA MET A 124 28.92 7.05 -6.87
C MET A 124 29.78 6.73 -8.09
N VAL A 125 29.38 5.75 -8.91
CA VAL A 125 30.09 5.40 -10.16
C VAL A 125 29.86 6.47 -11.23
N SER A 126 28.64 7.01 -11.30
CA SER A 126 28.25 8.05 -12.26
C SER A 126 28.85 9.41 -11.93
N LYS A 127 29.37 9.61 -10.71
CA LYS A 127 30.03 10.83 -10.23
C LYS A 127 31.16 11.35 -11.14
N TYR A 128 31.76 10.49 -11.96
CA TYR A 128 32.85 10.84 -12.88
C TYR A 128 32.36 11.22 -14.29
N ASN A 129 31.07 11.02 -14.59
CA ASN A 129 30.41 11.52 -15.79
C ASN A 129 29.59 12.75 -15.38
N GLU A 130 29.80 13.90 -16.03
CA GLU A 130 28.95 15.06 -15.76
C GLU A 130 27.50 14.73 -16.14
N ALA A 131 26.60 14.80 -15.17
CA ALA A 131 25.19 14.56 -15.41
C ALA A 131 24.64 15.65 -16.33
N GLY A 132 24.16 15.25 -17.51
CA GLY A 132 23.60 16.20 -18.48
C GLY A 132 22.29 16.80 -17.97
N SER A 133 21.92 17.99 -18.46
CA SER A 133 20.62 18.61 -18.16
C SER A 133 19.42 17.71 -18.53
N THR A 134 19.60 16.84 -19.52
CA THR A 134 18.64 15.81 -19.92
C THR A 134 18.46 14.71 -18.88
N GLU A 135 19.52 14.32 -18.15
CA GLU A 135 19.47 13.25 -17.15
C GLU A 135 18.71 13.70 -15.91
N LEU A 136 18.99 14.92 -15.43
CA LEU A 136 18.24 15.57 -14.35
C LEU A 136 16.75 15.75 -14.70
N GLY A 137 16.45 16.09 -15.96
CA GLY A 137 15.09 16.22 -16.45
C GLY A 137 14.31 14.89 -16.44
N VAL A 138 14.98 13.80 -16.81
CA VAL A 138 14.39 12.45 -16.79
C VAL A 138 14.18 11.96 -15.37
N GLU A 139 15.16 12.15 -14.47
CA GLU A 139 15.04 11.85 -13.04
C GLU A 139 13.85 12.61 -12.42
N GLY A 140 13.76 13.92 -12.65
CA GLY A 140 12.66 14.74 -12.14
C GLY A 140 11.28 14.28 -12.65
N ALA A 141 11.18 13.90 -13.92
CA ALA A 141 9.94 13.40 -14.51
C ALA A 141 9.49 12.07 -13.89
N PHE A 142 10.40 11.10 -13.77
CA PHE A 142 10.08 9.81 -13.15
C PHE A 142 9.76 9.95 -11.66
N ASN A 143 10.47 10.83 -10.94
CA ASN A 143 10.20 11.10 -9.54
C ASN A 143 8.83 11.78 -9.33
N ALA A 144 8.45 12.72 -10.22
CA ALA A 144 7.13 13.36 -10.16
C ALA A 144 5.99 12.36 -10.43
N ILE A 145 6.15 11.49 -11.43
CA ILE A 145 5.17 10.43 -11.74
C ILE A 145 5.06 9.46 -10.55
N SER A 146 6.20 9.00 -10.01
CA SER A 146 6.21 8.10 -8.86
C SER A 146 5.56 8.74 -7.64
N SER A 147 5.93 9.98 -7.30
CA SER A 147 5.33 10.73 -6.20
C SER A 147 3.81 10.85 -6.34
N GLY A 148 3.31 11.12 -7.55
CA GLY A 148 1.86 11.15 -7.82
C GLY A 148 1.17 9.81 -7.52
N ILE A 149 1.78 8.70 -7.93
CA ILE A 149 1.27 7.34 -7.64
C ILE A 149 1.31 7.05 -6.14
N LEU A 150 2.40 7.40 -5.45
CA LEU A 150 2.54 7.18 -4.01
C LEU A 150 1.55 8.02 -3.19
N ILE A 151 1.25 9.25 -3.63
CA ILE A 151 0.20 10.09 -3.03
C ILE A 151 -1.17 9.45 -3.25
N TYR A 152 -1.48 8.98 -4.46
CA TYR A 152 -2.75 8.31 -4.75
C TYR A 152 -2.91 7.06 -3.88
N ASN A 153 -1.92 6.17 -3.87
CA ASN A 153 -1.98 4.95 -3.07
C ASN A 153 -2.06 5.27 -1.57
N GLY A 154 -1.30 6.25 -1.10
CA GLY A 154 -1.31 6.68 0.30
C GLY A 154 -2.69 7.19 0.73
N LEU A 155 -3.31 8.07 -0.05
CA LEU A 155 -4.60 8.68 0.30
C LEU A 155 -5.79 7.76 0.02
N VAL A 156 -5.84 7.18 -1.19
CA VAL A 156 -7.01 6.45 -1.68
C VAL A 156 -6.96 4.97 -1.30
N ASP A 157 -5.80 4.32 -1.37
CA ASP A 157 -5.72 2.88 -1.14
C ASP A 157 -5.35 2.52 0.32
N LEU A 158 -4.69 3.43 1.06
CA LEU A 158 -4.29 3.18 2.45
C LEU A 158 -5.15 3.95 3.47
N VAL A 159 -5.35 5.25 3.27
CA VAL A 159 -6.05 6.10 4.25
C VAL A 159 -7.57 5.99 4.11
N LEU A 160 -8.12 6.13 2.90
CA LEU A 160 -9.57 6.13 2.69
C LEU A 160 -10.29 4.88 3.21
N PRO A 161 -9.76 3.64 3.03
CA PRO A 161 -10.42 2.45 3.55
C PRO A 161 -10.50 2.45 5.08
N SER A 162 -9.56 3.12 5.77
CA SER A 162 -9.58 3.27 7.23
C SER A 162 -10.73 4.16 7.73
N PHE A 163 -11.33 4.95 6.84
CA PHE A 163 -12.51 5.79 7.09
C PHE A 163 -13.80 5.26 6.44
N SER A 164 -13.78 4.02 5.92
CA SER A 164 -15.00 3.38 5.43
C SER A 164 -15.80 2.76 6.57
N ASP A 165 -17.14 2.80 6.49
CA ASP A 165 -18.06 2.32 7.55
C ASP A 165 -17.77 0.89 8.03
N GLU A 166 -17.20 0.04 7.16
CA GLU A 166 -16.90 -1.35 7.48
C GLU A 166 -15.60 -1.53 8.31
N GLN A 167 -14.69 -0.55 8.28
CA GLN A 167 -13.40 -0.59 9.00
C GLN A 167 -13.31 0.46 10.12
N LEU A 168 -14.28 1.36 10.22
CA LEU A 168 -14.32 2.39 11.25
C LEU A 168 -14.55 1.78 12.64
N PRO A 169 -13.68 2.08 13.63
CA PRO A 169 -13.94 1.69 15.01
C PRO A 169 -15.30 2.23 15.49
N GLU A 170 -16.11 1.40 16.15
CA GLU A 170 -17.42 1.81 16.70
C GLU A 170 -17.31 2.99 17.70
N ARG A 171 -16.14 3.14 18.33
CA ARG A 171 -15.90 4.20 19.33
C ARG A 171 -15.28 5.43 18.67
N PRO A 172 -15.91 6.62 18.77
CA PRO A 172 -15.40 7.84 18.12
C PRO A 172 -14.03 8.26 18.64
N ILE A 173 -13.69 7.92 19.89
CA ILE A 173 -12.37 8.20 20.45
C ILE A 173 -11.24 7.47 19.70
N MET A 174 -11.47 6.24 19.22
CA MET A 174 -10.46 5.49 18.46
C MET A 174 -10.27 6.06 17.06
N GLN A 175 -11.34 6.61 16.45
CA GLN A 175 -11.28 7.31 15.18
C GLN A 175 -10.46 8.61 15.30
N VAL A 176 -10.72 9.40 16.35
CA VAL A 176 -9.97 10.64 16.63
C VAL A 176 -8.50 10.33 16.95
N LEU A 177 -8.22 9.27 17.71
CA LEU A 177 -6.85 8.84 17.98
C LEU A 177 -6.13 8.39 16.70
N GLY A 178 -6.78 7.59 15.85
CA GLY A 178 -6.22 7.17 14.56
C GLY A 178 -5.89 8.35 13.64
N LEU A 179 -6.81 9.31 13.54
CA LEU A 179 -6.60 10.55 12.80
C LEU A 179 -5.45 11.38 13.41
N GLY A 180 -5.37 11.44 14.74
CA GLY A 180 -4.28 12.08 15.47
C GLY A 180 -2.92 11.47 15.15
N PHE A 181 -2.81 10.14 15.13
CA PHE A 181 -1.58 9.44 14.73
C PHE A 181 -1.22 9.68 13.26
N MET A 182 -2.21 9.75 12.37
CA MET A 182 -1.98 10.08 10.96
C MET A 182 -1.35 11.47 10.79
N PHE A 183 -1.91 12.50 11.43
CA PHE A 183 -1.34 13.85 11.39
C PHE A 183 0.01 13.93 12.10
N ALA A 184 0.21 13.19 13.19
CA ALA A 184 1.51 13.09 13.84
C ALA A 184 2.58 12.50 12.91
N GLY A 185 2.24 11.44 12.15
CA GLY A 185 3.13 10.87 11.14
C GLY A 185 3.48 11.86 10.03
N PHE A 186 2.48 12.59 9.51
CA PHE A 186 2.70 13.65 8.52
C PHE A 186 3.62 14.76 9.05
N ALA A 187 3.36 15.24 10.27
CA ALA A 187 4.20 16.26 10.92
C ALA A 187 5.64 15.78 11.14
N LEU A 188 5.82 14.51 11.54
CA LEU A 188 7.13 13.91 11.70
C LEU A 188 7.89 13.86 10.37
N MET A 189 7.24 13.41 9.29
CA MET A 189 7.86 13.40 7.96
C MET A 189 8.21 14.81 7.46
N ALA A 190 7.37 15.80 7.72
CA ALA A 190 7.65 17.20 7.39
C ALA A 190 8.84 17.76 8.19
N LEU A 191 9.01 17.37 9.46
CA LEU A 191 10.16 17.76 10.27
C LEU A 191 11.47 17.14 9.76
N LEU A 192 11.45 15.87 9.34
CA LEU A 192 12.61 15.23 8.70
C LEU A 192 13.02 15.98 7.44
N ALA A 193 12.05 16.37 6.60
CA ALA A 193 12.31 17.13 5.37
C ALA A 193 12.88 18.53 5.61
N LYS A 194 12.53 19.19 6.72
CA LYS A 194 13.13 20.49 7.10
C LYS A 194 14.58 20.36 7.56
N TRP A 195 14.93 19.19 8.10
CA TRP A 195 16.22 18.95 8.74
C TRP A 195 17.23 18.26 7.81
N ALA A 196 16.75 17.57 6.78
CA ALA A 196 17.53 17.05 5.65
C ALA A 196 17.98 18.17 4.70
#